data_AF-W5JU30-F1
#
_entry.id   AF-W5JU30-F1
#
_cell.length_a   1.000
_cell.length_b   1.000
_cell.length_c   1.000
_cell.angle_alpha   90.00
_cell.angle_beta   90.00
_cell.angle_gamma   90.00
#
_symmetry.space_group_name_H-M   'P 1'
#
loop_
_entity.id
_entity.type
_entity.pdbx_description
1 polymer ?
#
loop_
_entity_poly.entity_id
_entity_poly.type
_entity_poly.pdbx_seq_one_letter_code
_entity_poly.pdbx_strand_id
1 'polypeptide(L)'
;MQTVLVFLLASVALTVSPVVATSCDTKGATIEKSFFQSVHDCVEYLQIPKERLLQYLSSDFPPDDETKCLIYCVGVDLRWWNNTCGLQLPPIVSYFQPVHGDTGYEKRTKECLDRRVGAIQSPNNCCQAYETFQCYFQEFGNLVTCPQYVPLTKLQATQVALDCLVVLRYPEELLKVYASGKVEDSPETRCLYLCIDQRSGLYTHENGILLHRFFVRDAAYNDLRYLCKETKVCRDRIRNSGCDPCTEAYTTHVECLTGLGENGYTSGIITHAAQIALTNLGVPCVHPEEPCPICEPQHPPVHPVEPHYPEITYEKPHYPSPKQSCSACGKKYQHRPACGCAERPKSPEPVCSRCHKTPVYNKPSNTGYINFYKP
;
A
#
# COMPACT_ATOMS: atom_id res chain seq x y z
N MET A 1 -78.94 -8.87 -6.78
CA MET A 1 -78.94 -7.43 -6.42
C MET A 1 -77.61 -7.14 -5.75
N GLN A 2 -76.64 -6.58 -6.48
CA GLN A 2 -76.25 -5.14 -6.41
C GLN A 2 -75.72 -4.82 -5.00
N THR A 3 -74.47 -4.38 -4.79
CA THR A 3 -73.75 -3.36 -5.55
C THR A 3 -72.25 -3.38 -5.23
N VAL A 4 -71.48 -3.15 -6.28
CA VAL A 4 -70.09 -2.68 -6.40
C VAL A 4 -69.63 -1.75 -5.27
N LEU A 5 -68.42 -1.98 -4.73
CA LEU A 5 -67.51 -0.85 -4.43
C LEU A 5 -66.04 -1.31 -4.49
N VAL A 6 -65.35 -0.76 -5.48
CA VAL A 6 -63.93 -0.88 -5.76
C VAL A 6 -63.18 0.07 -4.83
N PHE A 7 -62.21 -0.43 -4.06
CA PHE A 7 -61.17 0.42 -3.46
C PHE A 7 -59.79 -0.08 -3.91
N LEU A 8 -59.21 0.67 -4.84
CA LEU A 8 -57.81 0.62 -5.22
C LEU A 8 -56.96 1.18 -4.07
N LEU A 9 -56.17 0.33 -3.41
CA LEU A 9 -55.05 0.79 -2.58
C LEU A 9 -53.75 0.49 -3.33
N ALA A 10 -53.18 1.54 -3.91
CA ALA A 10 -51.83 1.53 -4.46
C ALA A 10 -50.82 1.38 -3.31
N SER A 11 -50.25 0.19 -3.15
CA SER A 11 -49.12 -0.04 -2.26
C SER A 11 -47.84 0.47 -2.93
N VAL A 12 -47.36 1.64 -2.49
CA VAL A 12 -46.02 2.14 -2.81
C VAL A 12 -45.01 1.23 -2.09
N ALA A 13 -44.43 0.29 -2.82
CA ALA A 13 -43.31 -0.50 -2.34
C ALA A 13 -42.07 0.39 -2.31
N LEU A 14 -41.69 0.89 -1.13
CA LEU A 14 -40.37 1.44 -0.87
C LEU A 14 -39.35 0.29 -0.96
N THR A 15 -38.80 0.10 -2.15
CA THR A 15 -37.62 -0.74 -2.34
C THR A 15 -36.43 -0.05 -1.69
N VAL A 16 -36.12 -0.44 -0.46
CA VAL A 16 -34.83 -0.14 0.17
C VAL A 16 -33.80 -0.98 -0.57
N SER A 17 -33.19 -0.42 -1.61
CA SER A 17 -32.01 -1.03 -2.21
C SER A 17 -30.94 -1.14 -1.13
N PRO A 18 -30.35 -2.33 -0.88
CA PRO A 18 -29.20 -2.42 -0.01
C PRO A 18 -28.09 -1.63 -0.69
N VAL A 19 -27.66 -0.55 -0.04
CA VAL A 19 -26.39 0.09 -0.37
C VAL A 19 -25.34 -0.98 -0.16
N VAL A 20 -24.89 -1.60 -1.25
CA VAL A 20 -23.64 -2.34 -1.25
C VAL A 20 -22.61 -1.29 -0.89
N ALA A 21 -22.14 -1.32 0.36
CA ALA A 21 -20.98 -0.56 0.77
C ALA A 21 -19.82 -1.13 -0.04
N THR A 22 -19.62 -0.63 -1.26
CA THR A 22 -18.30 -0.63 -1.90
C THR A 22 -17.35 -0.12 -0.84
N SER A 23 -16.41 -0.96 -0.40
CA SER A 23 -15.41 -0.56 0.58
C SER A 23 -14.86 0.78 0.11
N CYS A 24 -14.99 1.83 0.93
CA CYS A 24 -14.33 3.09 0.63
C CYS A 24 -12.86 2.76 0.42
N ASP A 25 -12.38 2.96 -0.80
CA ASP A 25 -11.01 2.72 -1.21
C ASP A 25 -10.15 3.78 -0.50
N THR A 26 -9.85 3.57 0.77
CA THR A 26 -8.94 4.40 1.56
C THR A 26 -7.52 4.05 1.14
N LYS A 27 -7.18 4.24 -0.14
CA LYS A 27 -5.80 4.08 -0.61
C LYS A 27 -4.95 5.16 0.05
N GLY A 28 -4.25 4.76 1.12
CA GLY A 28 -3.17 5.55 1.69
C GLY A 28 -1.95 5.54 0.78
N ALA A 29 -0.77 5.73 1.35
CA ALA A 29 0.51 5.65 0.63
C ALA A 29 0.93 4.20 0.28
N THR A 30 -0.01 3.26 0.17
CA THR A 30 0.31 1.87 -0.15
C THR A 30 0.79 1.76 -1.58
N ILE A 31 1.98 1.18 -1.77
CA ILE A 31 2.57 0.95 -3.09
C ILE A 31 2.60 -0.54 -3.33
N GLU A 32 1.95 -0.98 -4.40
CA GLU A 32 2.08 -2.32 -4.94
C GLU A 32 2.57 -2.23 -6.37
N LYS A 33 3.60 -2.99 -6.72
CA LYS A 33 4.23 -2.91 -8.03
C LYS A 33 4.69 -4.30 -8.47
N SER A 34 4.45 -4.65 -9.73
CA SER A 34 5.00 -5.88 -10.30
C SER A 34 6.40 -5.64 -10.81
N PHE A 35 7.17 -6.71 -11.00
CA PHE A 35 8.51 -6.62 -11.60
C PHE A 35 8.47 -5.89 -12.95
N PHE A 36 7.55 -6.28 -13.84
CA PHE A 36 7.45 -5.69 -15.17
C PHE A 36 6.89 -4.27 -15.19
N GLN A 37 6.07 -3.88 -14.20
CA GLN A 37 5.68 -2.47 -14.05
C GLN A 37 6.91 -1.60 -13.71
N SER A 38 7.79 -2.10 -12.85
CA SER A 38 9.06 -1.42 -12.55
C SER A 38 10.01 -1.38 -13.75
N VAL A 39 10.08 -2.46 -14.53
CA VAL A 39 10.82 -2.47 -15.81
C VAL A 39 10.33 -1.36 -16.73
N HIS A 40 9.02 -1.21 -16.90
CA HIS A 40 8.43 -0.15 -17.71
C HIS A 40 8.85 1.24 -17.22
N ASP A 41 8.67 1.51 -15.93
CA ASP A 41 9.00 2.81 -15.34
C ASP A 41 10.50 3.12 -15.45
N CYS A 42 11.37 2.13 -15.24
CA CYS A 42 12.81 2.29 -15.35
C CYS A 42 13.30 2.46 -16.80
N VAL A 43 12.63 1.85 -17.79
CA VAL A 43 12.90 2.15 -19.21
C VAL A 43 12.64 3.64 -19.49
N GLU A 44 11.56 4.20 -18.93
CA GLU A 44 11.29 5.64 -19.03
C GLU A 44 12.32 6.48 -18.27
N TYR A 45 12.64 6.16 -17.01
CA TYR A 45 13.59 6.92 -16.21
C TYR A 45 14.99 6.96 -16.81
N LEU A 46 15.44 5.83 -17.39
CA LEU A 46 16.76 5.70 -17.99
C LEU A 46 16.78 6.08 -19.48
N GLN A 47 15.63 6.46 -20.06
CA GLN A 47 15.49 6.80 -21.47
C GLN A 47 15.99 5.69 -22.42
N ILE A 48 15.74 4.43 -22.04
CA ILE A 48 16.08 3.27 -22.86
C ILE A 48 15.13 3.21 -24.08
N PRO A 49 15.64 2.93 -25.30
CA PRO A 49 14.79 2.83 -26.48
C PRO A 49 13.61 1.87 -26.27
N LYS A 50 12.39 2.33 -26.58
CA LYS A 50 11.14 1.59 -26.30
C LYS A 50 11.07 0.25 -27.02
N GLU A 51 11.81 0.09 -28.12
CA GLU A 51 11.93 -1.15 -28.87
C GLU A 51 12.53 -2.28 -28.01
N ARG A 52 13.40 -1.94 -27.04
CA ARG A 52 13.96 -2.91 -26.09
C ARG A 52 12.97 -3.36 -25.02
N LEU A 53 11.89 -2.61 -24.79
CA LEU A 53 10.88 -2.99 -23.79
C LEU A 53 10.28 -4.36 -24.09
N LEU A 54 10.01 -4.67 -25.37
CA LEU A 54 9.49 -5.98 -25.75
C LEU A 54 10.45 -7.12 -25.42
N GLN A 55 11.76 -6.89 -25.56
CA GLN A 55 12.80 -7.84 -25.15
C GLN A 55 12.70 -8.12 -23.64
N TYR A 56 12.68 -7.07 -22.82
CA TYR A 56 12.62 -7.20 -21.36
C TYR A 56 11.31 -7.82 -20.87
N LEU A 57 10.17 -7.47 -21.48
CA LEU A 57 8.86 -8.07 -21.15
C LEU A 57 8.78 -9.54 -21.53
N SER A 58 9.60 -10.00 -22.49
CA SER A 58 9.77 -11.43 -22.81
C SER A 58 10.71 -12.17 -21.85
N SER A 59 11.15 -11.50 -20.78
CA SER A 59 12.13 -12.00 -19.81
C SER A 59 13.52 -12.28 -20.39
N ASP A 60 13.87 -11.60 -21.48
CA ASP A 60 15.22 -11.59 -22.03
C ASP A 60 15.99 -10.37 -21.50
N PHE A 61 17.01 -10.64 -20.68
CA PHE A 61 17.84 -9.64 -20.02
C PHE A 61 19.32 -9.87 -20.37
N PRO A 62 19.81 -9.35 -21.51
CA PRO A 62 21.20 -9.52 -21.94
C PRO A 62 22.22 -8.83 -21.00
N PRO A 63 23.48 -9.30 -20.95
CA PRO A 63 24.51 -8.78 -20.03
C PRO A 63 25.20 -7.49 -20.53
N ASP A 64 24.49 -6.62 -21.25
CA ASP A 64 24.98 -5.28 -21.63
C ASP A 64 24.78 -4.25 -20.52
N ASP A 65 25.54 -3.15 -20.57
CA ASP A 65 25.58 -2.18 -19.47
C ASP A 65 24.26 -1.44 -19.27
N GLU A 66 23.49 -1.23 -20.35
CA GLU A 66 22.16 -0.63 -20.27
C GLU A 66 21.19 -1.54 -19.51
N THR A 67 21.17 -2.83 -19.83
CA THR A 67 20.34 -3.83 -19.13
C THR A 67 20.77 -4.01 -17.68
N LYS A 68 22.07 -3.98 -17.38
CA LYS A 68 22.55 -4.04 -16.00
C LYS A 68 22.02 -2.88 -15.17
N CYS A 69 22.10 -1.66 -15.69
CA CYS A 69 21.59 -0.48 -15.00
C CYS A 69 20.06 -0.42 -14.96
N LEU A 70 19.36 -0.97 -15.95
CA LEU A 70 17.91 -1.21 -15.88
C LEU A 70 17.54 -2.08 -14.69
N ILE A 71 18.18 -3.24 -14.54
CA ILE A 71 17.90 -4.16 -13.42
C ILE A 71 18.25 -3.54 -12.07
N TYR A 72 19.33 -2.75 -11.99
CA TYR A 72 19.60 -1.94 -10.80
C TYR A 72 18.49 -0.93 -10.50
N CYS A 73 18.01 -0.18 -11.49
CA CYS A 73 16.89 0.74 -11.32
C CYS A 73 15.65 0.00 -10.78
N VAL A 74 15.32 -1.14 -11.38
CA VAL A 74 14.21 -1.99 -10.95
C VAL A 74 14.41 -2.44 -9.50
N GLY A 75 15.65 -2.79 -9.12
CA GLY A 75 15.96 -3.17 -7.75
C GLY A 75 15.82 -2.07 -6.72
N VAL A 76 16.20 -0.84 -7.08
CA VAL A 76 16.01 0.34 -6.22
C VAL A 76 14.53 0.70 -6.11
N ASP A 77 13.80 0.68 -7.22
CA ASP A 77 12.38 1.01 -7.29
C ASP A 77 11.51 0.00 -6.50
N LEU A 78 11.83 -1.29 -6.61
CA LEU A 78 11.16 -2.38 -5.87
C LEU A 78 11.76 -2.65 -4.48
N ARG A 79 12.76 -1.86 -4.05
CA ARG A 79 13.41 -1.91 -2.73
C ARG A 79 14.16 -3.21 -2.41
N TRP A 80 14.42 -4.07 -3.39
CA TRP A 80 15.28 -5.23 -3.18
C TRP A 80 16.77 -4.92 -3.32
N TRP A 81 17.14 -3.75 -3.84
CA TRP A 81 18.51 -3.26 -3.89
C TRP A 81 18.68 -1.97 -3.08
N ASN A 82 19.74 -1.91 -2.29
CA ASN A 82 20.17 -0.73 -1.55
C ASN A 82 21.62 -0.39 -1.87
N ASN A 83 21.92 0.89 -2.11
CA ASN A 83 23.27 1.32 -2.54
C ASN A 83 24.34 1.20 -1.45
N THR A 84 23.92 1.12 -0.18
CA THR A 84 24.81 1.00 0.98
C THR A 84 24.90 -0.43 1.47
N CYS A 85 23.78 -1.15 1.51
CA CYS A 85 23.68 -2.49 2.09
C CYS A 85 23.57 -3.62 1.04
N GLY A 86 23.47 -3.28 -0.25
CA GLY A 86 23.27 -4.26 -1.33
C GLY A 86 21.90 -4.93 -1.27
N LEU A 87 21.89 -6.24 -1.53
CA LEU A 87 20.70 -7.09 -1.58
C LEU A 87 19.87 -7.01 -0.29
N GLN A 88 18.58 -6.70 -0.45
CA GLN A 88 17.57 -6.81 0.59
C GLN A 88 16.78 -8.11 0.36
N LEU A 89 16.99 -9.11 1.22
CA LEU A 89 16.43 -10.46 1.01
C LEU A 89 14.90 -10.49 1.02
N PRO A 90 14.18 -9.91 2.01
CA PRO A 90 12.73 -10.04 2.06
C PRO A 90 11.99 -9.44 0.85
N PRO A 91 12.37 -8.26 0.33
CA PRO A 91 11.76 -7.74 -0.90
C PRO A 91 12.08 -8.59 -2.14
N ILE A 92 13.33 -9.07 -2.37
CA ILE A 92 13.63 -9.82 -3.60
C ILE A 92 12.82 -11.11 -3.70
N VAL A 93 12.69 -11.85 -2.60
CA VAL A 93 12.01 -13.15 -2.60
C VAL A 93 10.51 -13.00 -2.84
N SER A 94 9.92 -11.82 -2.60
CA SER A 94 8.51 -11.57 -2.90
C SER A 94 8.19 -11.60 -4.40
N TYR A 95 9.20 -11.36 -5.26
CA TYR A 95 9.04 -11.35 -6.71
C TYR A 95 9.32 -12.70 -7.37
N PHE A 96 9.70 -13.72 -6.61
CA PHE A 96 10.02 -15.05 -7.15
C PHE A 96 9.22 -16.14 -6.46
N GLN A 97 8.70 -17.08 -7.27
CA GLN A 97 8.04 -18.27 -6.81
C GLN A 97 8.90 -19.49 -7.16
N PRO A 98 9.41 -20.23 -6.15
CA PRO A 98 10.14 -21.47 -6.39
C PRO A 98 9.31 -22.47 -7.19
N VAL A 99 9.99 -23.25 -8.05
CA VAL A 99 9.36 -24.31 -8.83
C VAL A 99 8.83 -25.38 -7.88
N HIS A 100 7.61 -25.86 -8.14
CA HIS A 100 6.98 -26.86 -7.27
C HIS A 100 7.83 -28.14 -7.19
N GLY A 101 8.16 -28.56 -5.96
CA GLY A 101 8.99 -29.74 -5.71
C GLY A 101 10.50 -29.50 -5.72
N ASP A 102 10.96 -28.30 -6.10
CA ASP A 102 12.36 -27.92 -5.95
C ASP A 102 12.64 -27.52 -4.51
N THR A 103 13.45 -28.31 -3.82
CA THR A 103 13.90 -28.02 -2.44
C THR A 103 15.33 -27.50 -2.39
N GLY A 104 16.01 -27.41 -3.54
CA GLY A 104 17.42 -27.02 -3.64
C GLY A 104 17.64 -25.57 -4.07
N TYR A 105 16.56 -24.85 -4.43
CA TYR A 105 16.64 -23.50 -4.99
C TYR A 105 17.44 -22.53 -4.10
N GLU A 106 17.19 -22.50 -2.78
CA GLU A 106 17.91 -21.60 -1.86
C GLU A 106 19.41 -21.83 -1.87
N LYS A 107 19.83 -23.10 -1.86
CA LYS A 107 21.23 -23.48 -1.87
C LYS A 107 21.90 -23.06 -3.19
N ARG A 108 21.27 -23.35 -4.33
CA ARG A 108 21.83 -23.00 -5.64
C ARG A 108 21.88 -21.48 -5.86
N THR A 109 20.84 -20.76 -5.44
CA THR A 109 20.83 -19.29 -5.48
C THR A 109 21.97 -18.72 -4.64
N LYS A 110 22.17 -19.23 -3.41
CA LYS A 110 23.29 -18.80 -2.56
C LYS A 110 24.65 -19.08 -3.20
N GLU A 111 24.88 -20.30 -3.70
CA GLU A 111 26.12 -20.67 -4.38
C GLU A 111 26.37 -19.79 -5.63
N CYS A 112 25.31 -19.44 -6.35
CA CYS A 112 25.39 -18.50 -7.47
C CYS A 112 25.82 -17.10 -7.01
N LEU A 113 25.20 -16.56 -5.95
CA LEU A 113 25.54 -15.24 -5.39
C LEU A 113 26.99 -15.18 -4.93
N ASP A 114 27.45 -16.18 -4.17
CA ASP A 114 28.82 -16.27 -3.66
C ASP A 114 29.83 -16.26 -4.82
N ARG A 115 29.54 -16.99 -5.90
CA ARG A 115 30.40 -17.09 -7.08
C ARG A 115 30.38 -15.85 -7.97
N ARG A 116 29.20 -15.31 -8.29
CA ARG A 116 29.02 -14.26 -9.31
C ARG A 116 29.13 -12.86 -8.72
N VAL A 117 28.42 -12.61 -7.62
CA VAL A 117 28.40 -11.29 -6.96
C VAL A 117 29.65 -11.12 -6.10
N GLY A 118 30.06 -12.17 -5.37
CA GLY A 118 31.27 -12.16 -4.54
C GLY A 118 32.59 -11.97 -5.32
N ALA A 119 32.61 -12.28 -6.62
CA ALA A 119 33.77 -12.07 -7.49
C ALA A 119 33.94 -10.62 -7.99
N ILE A 120 32.95 -9.74 -7.77
CA ILE A 120 32.99 -8.36 -8.25
C ILE A 120 33.89 -7.52 -7.33
N GLN A 121 35.06 -7.12 -7.84
CA GLN A 121 36.10 -6.44 -7.06
C GLN A 121 35.88 -4.93 -6.86
N SER A 122 35.10 -4.29 -7.73
CA SER A 122 34.81 -2.84 -7.66
C SER A 122 33.32 -2.59 -7.35
N PRO A 123 32.99 -1.56 -6.57
CA PRO A 123 31.61 -1.23 -6.24
C PRO A 123 30.89 -0.69 -7.47
N ASN A 124 30.37 -1.59 -8.31
CA ASN A 124 29.49 -1.27 -9.43
C ASN A 124 28.08 -1.80 -9.11
N ASN A 125 27.22 -0.90 -8.63
CA ASN A 125 25.84 -1.24 -8.27
C ASN A 125 25.04 -1.84 -9.43
N CYS A 126 25.25 -1.38 -10.67
CA CYS A 126 24.57 -1.95 -11.85
C CYS A 126 24.96 -3.42 -12.04
N CYS A 127 26.27 -3.73 -12.03
CA CYS A 127 26.75 -5.10 -12.16
C CYS A 127 26.30 -5.98 -10.99
N GLN A 128 26.44 -5.50 -9.75
CA GLN A 128 26.10 -6.29 -8.57
C GLN A 128 24.60 -6.60 -8.49
N ALA A 129 23.73 -5.62 -8.76
CA ALA A 129 22.29 -5.83 -8.79
C ALA A 129 21.88 -6.78 -9.92
N TYR A 130 22.46 -6.62 -11.11
CA TYR A 130 22.21 -7.50 -12.25
C TYR A 130 22.61 -8.94 -11.97
N GLU A 131 23.83 -9.18 -11.49
CA GLU A 131 24.33 -10.52 -11.17
C GLU A 131 23.51 -11.16 -10.03
N THR A 132 23.08 -10.36 -9.05
CA THR A 132 22.15 -10.79 -8.00
C THR A 132 20.83 -11.24 -8.60
N PHE A 133 20.18 -10.40 -9.40
CA PHE A 133 18.93 -10.73 -10.06
C PHE A 133 19.04 -11.99 -10.93
N GLN A 134 20.12 -12.12 -11.71
CA GLN A 134 20.36 -13.29 -12.56
C GLN A 134 20.45 -14.58 -11.74
N CYS A 135 21.06 -14.54 -10.54
CA CYS A 135 21.07 -15.71 -9.65
C CYS A 135 19.67 -16.09 -9.15
N TYR A 136 18.81 -15.13 -8.83
CA TYR A 136 17.42 -15.43 -8.47
C TYR A 136 16.62 -15.94 -9.68
N PHE A 137 16.76 -15.28 -10.82
CA PHE A 137 16.06 -15.59 -12.04
C PHE A 137 16.41 -16.99 -12.60
N GLN A 138 17.64 -17.44 -12.41
CA GLN A 138 18.10 -18.75 -12.89
C GLN A 138 17.88 -19.87 -11.86
N GLU A 139 18.11 -19.59 -10.57
CA GLU A 139 18.21 -20.65 -9.56
C GLU A 139 17.05 -20.69 -8.57
N PHE A 140 16.38 -19.55 -8.31
CA PHE A 140 15.38 -19.45 -7.24
C PHE A 140 13.99 -19.91 -7.72
N GLY A 141 13.57 -19.46 -8.90
CA GLY A 141 12.25 -19.79 -9.44
C GLY A 141 11.75 -18.80 -10.49
N ASN A 142 10.43 -18.84 -10.75
CA ASN A 142 9.81 -17.99 -11.75
C ASN A 142 9.45 -16.62 -11.18
N LEU A 143 9.53 -15.58 -12.01
CA LEU A 143 9.01 -14.26 -11.66
C LEU A 143 7.51 -14.31 -11.42
N VAL A 144 7.07 -13.66 -10.34
CA VAL A 144 5.66 -13.43 -10.05
C VAL A 144 5.19 -12.23 -10.87
N THR A 145 4.09 -12.42 -11.62
CA THR A 145 3.52 -11.35 -12.46
C THR A 145 2.62 -10.40 -11.67
N CYS A 146 2.08 -10.85 -10.55
CA CYS A 146 1.22 -10.06 -9.68
C CYS A 146 2.03 -8.98 -8.95
N PRO A 147 1.48 -7.75 -8.78
CA PRO A 147 2.09 -6.72 -7.96
C PRO A 147 2.41 -7.20 -6.54
N GLN A 148 3.58 -6.83 -6.04
CA GLN A 148 4.02 -7.10 -4.68
C GLN A 148 4.07 -5.80 -3.89
N TYR A 149 3.98 -5.91 -2.57
CA TYR A 149 4.11 -4.78 -1.66
C TYR A 149 5.52 -4.19 -1.74
N VAL A 150 5.60 -2.88 -2.00
CA VAL A 150 6.85 -2.12 -1.97
C VAL A 150 6.94 -1.39 -0.63
N PRO A 151 7.93 -1.68 0.22
CA PRO A 151 8.02 -1.07 1.54
C PRO A 151 8.29 0.43 1.44
N LEU A 152 7.58 1.20 2.25
CA LEU A 152 7.80 2.64 2.38
C LEU A 152 9.19 2.92 2.96
N THR A 153 9.81 4.00 2.48
CA THR A 153 10.97 4.57 3.16
C THR A 153 10.55 5.11 4.53
N LYS A 154 11.51 5.22 5.46
CA LYS A 154 11.25 5.80 6.79
C LYS A 154 10.67 7.21 6.70
N LEU A 155 11.09 8.01 5.72
CA LEU A 155 10.54 9.33 5.45
C LEU A 155 9.05 9.26 5.05
N GLN A 156 8.71 8.38 4.11
CA GLN A 156 7.32 8.17 3.69
C GLN A 156 6.45 7.64 4.83
N ALA A 157 6.97 6.71 5.65
CA ALA A 157 6.26 6.19 6.82
C ALA A 157 6.02 7.28 7.88
N THR A 158 7.00 8.15 8.13
CA THR A 158 6.83 9.33 9.00
C THR A 158 5.78 10.30 8.43
N GLN A 159 5.75 10.52 7.12
CA GLN A 159 4.72 11.33 6.48
C GLN A 159 3.33 10.69 6.66
N VAL A 160 3.20 9.37 6.53
CA VAL A 160 1.94 8.66 6.80
C VAL A 160 1.51 8.85 8.26
N ALA A 161 2.44 8.76 9.22
CA ALA A 161 2.14 9.01 10.63
C ALA A 161 1.70 10.45 10.87
N LEU A 162 2.32 11.43 10.21
CA LEU A 162 1.91 12.85 10.26
C LEU A 162 0.49 13.04 9.72
N ASP A 163 0.20 12.47 8.55
CA ASP A 163 -1.13 12.52 7.96
C ASP A 163 -2.19 11.93 8.91
N CYS A 164 -1.87 10.81 9.57
CA CYS A 164 -2.76 10.19 10.55
C CYS A 164 -3.03 11.09 11.76
N LEU A 165 -1.98 11.71 12.33
CA LEU A 165 -2.15 12.67 13.44
C LEU A 165 -3.07 13.83 13.05
N VAL A 166 -2.95 14.34 11.83
CA VAL A 166 -3.77 15.44 11.30
C VAL A 166 -5.22 14.99 11.02
N VAL A 167 -5.40 13.88 10.30
CA VAL A 167 -6.73 13.37 9.92
C VAL A 167 -7.56 13.01 11.16
N LEU A 168 -6.91 12.40 12.15
CA LEU A 168 -7.55 12.04 13.42
C LEU A 168 -7.63 13.22 14.41
N ARG A 169 -7.11 14.40 14.04
CA ARG A 169 -7.19 15.66 14.79
C ARG A 169 -6.63 15.56 16.21
N TYR A 170 -5.41 15.05 16.34
CA TYR A 170 -4.75 14.93 17.64
C TYR A 170 -4.55 16.30 18.29
N PRO A 171 -4.92 16.47 19.57
CA PRO A 171 -4.76 17.75 20.27
C PRO A 171 -3.28 18.07 20.50
N GLU A 172 -2.94 19.36 20.51
CA GLU A 172 -1.57 19.86 20.70
C GLU A 172 -0.88 19.26 21.93
N GLU A 173 -1.61 19.13 23.04
CA GLU A 173 -1.06 18.55 24.28
C GLU A 173 -0.62 17.08 24.09
N LEU A 174 -1.36 16.29 23.33
CA LEU A 174 -0.97 14.91 23.04
C LEU A 174 0.19 14.86 22.03
N LEU A 175 0.24 15.79 21.08
CA LEU A 175 1.39 15.95 20.17
C LEU A 175 2.67 16.27 20.94
N LYS A 176 2.62 17.13 21.97
CA LYS A 176 3.77 17.42 22.85
C LYS A 176 4.28 16.17 23.56
N VAL A 177 3.38 15.31 24.05
CA VAL A 177 3.72 14.04 24.69
C VAL A 177 4.43 13.11 23.69
N TYR A 178 3.85 12.90 22.50
CA TYR A 178 4.45 12.05 21.47
C TYR A 178 5.80 12.58 20.96
N ALA A 179 5.91 13.89 20.77
CA ALA A 179 7.14 14.56 20.33
C ALA A 179 8.29 14.42 21.36
N SER A 180 7.96 14.21 22.64
CA SER A 180 8.92 13.92 23.72
C SER A 180 9.42 12.46 23.73
N GLY A 181 8.93 11.62 22.82
CA GLY A 181 9.27 10.18 22.75
C GLY A 181 8.35 9.27 23.56
N LYS A 182 7.30 9.80 24.19
CA LYS A 182 6.38 9.01 25.01
C LYS A 182 5.16 8.59 24.19
N VAL A 183 5.14 7.35 23.72
CA VAL A 183 4.02 6.75 22.98
C VAL A 183 3.41 5.62 23.81
N GLU A 184 2.56 5.99 24.77
CA GLU A 184 1.94 5.06 25.72
C GLU A 184 0.62 4.48 25.21
N ASP A 185 0.17 3.38 25.81
CA ASP A 185 -1.12 2.77 25.49
C ASP A 185 -2.29 3.69 25.88
N SER A 186 -3.06 4.11 24.88
CA SER A 186 -4.30 4.88 25.02
C SER A 186 -5.23 4.56 23.85
N PRO A 187 -6.55 4.79 23.96
CA PRO A 187 -7.47 4.63 22.83
C PRO A 187 -7.00 5.39 21.58
N GLU A 188 -6.47 6.60 21.76
CA GLU A 188 -5.87 7.42 20.72
C GLU A 188 -4.65 6.69 20.13
N THR A 189 -3.66 6.31 20.93
CA THR A 189 -2.46 5.60 20.40
C THR A 189 -2.84 4.34 19.62
N ARG A 190 -3.83 3.57 20.09
CA ARG A 190 -4.30 2.36 19.41
C ARG A 190 -4.83 2.66 18.01
N CYS A 191 -5.66 3.69 17.86
CA CYS A 191 -6.19 4.08 16.56
C CYS A 191 -5.14 4.73 15.65
N LEU A 192 -4.12 5.37 16.22
CA LEU A 192 -2.98 5.87 15.43
C LEU A 192 -2.21 4.70 14.77
N TYR A 193 -1.97 3.62 15.51
CA TYR A 193 -1.34 2.41 14.96
C TYR A 193 -2.15 1.83 13.79
N LEU A 194 -3.46 1.66 13.97
CA LEU A 194 -4.35 1.20 12.91
C LEU A 194 -4.29 2.12 11.68
N CYS A 195 -4.37 3.44 11.86
CA CYS A 195 -4.31 4.39 10.76
C CYS A 195 -3.01 4.27 9.99
N ILE A 196 -1.87 4.19 10.69
CA ILE A 196 -0.55 4.06 10.08
C ILE A 196 -0.44 2.76 9.30
N ASP A 197 -0.85 1.64 9.91
CA ASP A 197 -0.76 0.33 9.27
C ASP A 197 -1.68 0.25 8.05
N GLN A 198 -2.90 0.78 8.13
CA GLN A 198 -3.82 0.79 6.99
C GLN A 198 -3.31 1.68 5.85
N ARG A 199 -2.84 2.90 6.16
CA ARG A 199 -2.31 3.80 5.13
C ARG A 199 -0.99 3.33 4.53
N SER A 200 -0.21 2.55 5.28
CA SER A 200 1.03 1.93 4.81
C SER A 200 0.80 0.57 4.15
N GLY A 201 -0.44 0.07 4.11
CA GLY A 201 -0.80 -1.20 3.51
C GLY A 201 -0.37 -2.43 4.32
N LEU A 202 -0.08 -2.26 5.61
CA LEU A 202 0.28 -3.30 6.57
C LEU A 202 -0.94 -3.93 7.27
N TYR A 203 -2.11 -3.32 7.13
CA TYR A 203 -3.38 -3.79 7.68
C TYR A 203 -4.49 -3.75 6.61
N THR A 204 -5.40 -4.72 6.64
CA THR A 204 -6.64 -4.74 5.83
C THR A 204 -7.83 -5.10 6.70
N HIS A 205 -9.03 -4.64 6.36
CA HIS A 205 -10.24 -4.99 7.11
C HIS A 205 -10.52 -6.50 7.11
N GLU A 206 -10.19 -7.17 6.00
CA GLU A 206 -10.44 -8.59 5.80
C GLU A 206 -9.47 -9.45 6.61
N ASN A 207 -8.17 -9.13 6.57
CA ASN A 207 -7.12 -10.01 7.12
C ASN A 207 -6.46 -9.48 8.40
N GLY A 208 -6.77 -8.26 8.83
CA GLY A 208 -6.04 -7.58 9.89
C GLY A 208 -4.59 -7.31 9.49
N ILE A 209 -3.67 -7.49 10.45
CA ILE A 209 -2.22 -7.31 10.26
C ILE A 209 -1.62 -8.33 9.28
N LEU A 210 -0.96 -7.80 8.24
CA LEU A 210 -0.32 -8.56 7.17
C LEU A 210 1.16 -8.84 7.48
N LEU A 211 1.41 -9.93 8.23
CA LEU A 211 2.76 -10.33 8.69
C LEU A 211 3.82 -10.41 7.58
N HIS A 212 3.45 -10.83 6.37
CA HIS A 212 4.39 -10.90 5.25
C HIS A 212 4.88 -9.50 4.81
N ARG A 213 4.06 -8.45 4.95
CA ARG A 213 4.46 -7.08 4.63
C ARG A 213 5.33 -6.46 5.70
N PHE A 214 5.16 -6.86 6.96
CA PHE A 214 6.10 -6.51 8.03
C PHE A 214 7.48 -7.15 7.78
N PHE A 215 7.53 -8.41 7.36
CA PHE A 215 8.78 -9.06 6.95
C PHE A 215 9.49 -8.31 5.82
N VAL A 216 8.74 -7.83 4.82
CA VAL A 216 9.27 -7.02 3.71
C VAL A 216 9.67 -5.60 4.16
N ARG A 217 8.90 -4.95 5.03
CA ARG A 217 9.20 -3.62 5.59
C ARG A 217 10.51 -3.62 6.36
N ASP A 218 10.74 -4.65 7.18
CA ASP A 218 11.90 -4.75 8.06
C ASP A 218 13.06 -5.51 7.40
N ALA A 219 13.22 -5.32 6.09
CA ALA A 219 14.13 -6.07 5.23
C ALA A 219 15.56 -6.18 5.78
N ALA A 220 16.05 -5.10 6.41
CA ALA A 220 17.39 -5.02 6.99
C ALA A 220 17.66 -6.07 8.09
N TYR A 221 16.61 -6.61 8.73
CA TYR A 221 16.73 -7.59 9.81
C TYR A 221 16.52 -9.02 9.32
N ASN A 222 15.80 -9.22 8.20
CA ASN A 222 15.50 -10.53 7.64
C ASN A 222 14.96 -11.54 8.68
N ASP A 223 14.02 -11.09 9.52
CA ASP A 223 13.53 -11.87 10.65
C ASP A 223 12.40 -12.83 10.25
N LEU A 224 12.75 -14.10 10.00
CA LEU A 224 11.79 -15.13 9.59
C LEU A 224 10.70 -15.42 10.63
N ARG A 225 10.85 -14.96 11.89
CA ARG A 225 9.81 -15.10 12.91
C ARG A 225 8.52 -14.38 12.52
N TYR A 226 8.55 -13.38 11.64
CA TYR A 226 7.32 -12.82 11.06
C TYR A 226 6.45 -13.86 10.36
N LEU A 227 7.08 -14.86 9.72
CA LEU A 227 6.41 -15.86 8.88
C LEU A 227 6.14 -17.19 9.61
N CYS A 228 6.64 -17.34 10.84
CA CYS A 228 6.52 -18.58 11.59
C CYS A 228 5.08 -18.83 12.09
N LYS A 229 4.82 -20.07 12.49
CA LYS A 229 3.49 -20.51 12.92
C LYS A 229 3.07 -19.79 14.21
N GLU A 230 4.00 -19.56 15.11
CA GLU A 230 3.77 -18.94 16.41
C GLU A 230 3.24 -17.51 16.26
N THR A 231 3.89 -16.70 15.43
CA THR A 231 3.46 -15.31 15.16
C THR A 231 2.11 -15.26 14.46
N LYS A 232 1.87 -16.15 13.48
CA LYS A 232 0.56 -16.30 12.81
C LYS A 232 -0.55 -16.63 13.81
N VAL A 233 -0.34 -17.65 14.65
CA VAL A 233 -1.30 -18.06 15.69
C VAL A 233 -1.54 -16.94 16.70
N CYS A 234 -0.49 -16.20 17.09
CA CYS A 234 -0.63 -15.05 17.98
C CYS A 234 -1.55 -13.97 17.38
N ARG A 235 -1.27 -13.56 16.14
CA ARG A 235 -2.06 -12.58 15.38
C ARG A 235 -3.50 -13.05 15.15
N ASP A 236 -3.69 -14.32 14.79
CA ASP A 236 -5.03 -14.92 14.58
C ASP A 236 -5.84 -14.98 15.89
N ARG A 237 -5.20 -15.27 17.02
CA ARG A 237 -5.86 -15.26 18.34
C ARG A 237 -6.38 -13.87 18.68
N ILE A 238 -5.60 -12.82 18.43
CA ILE A 238 -6.01 -11.43 18.69
C ILE A 238 -7.15 -11.05 17.75
N ARG A 239 -7.04 -11.35 16.45
CA ARG A 239 -8.12 -11.12 15.47
C ARG A 239 -9.44 -11.77 15.89
N ASN A 240 -9.37 -13.01 16.36
CA ASN A 240 -10.54 -13.79 16.79
C ASN A 240 -11.05 -13.44 18.20
N SER A 241 -10.43 -12.48 18.90
CA SER A 241 -10.86 -12.05 20.23
C SER A 241 -12.12 -11.18 20.24
N GLY A 242 -12.49 -10.62 19.08
CA GLY A 242 -13.64 -9.72 18.95
C GLY A 242 -13.37 -8.27 19.40
N CYS A 243 -12.11 -7.90 19.62
CA CYS A 243 -11.72 -6.52 19.88
C CYS A 243 -12.03 -5.61 18.68
N ASP A 244 -12.17 -4.30 18.94
CA ASP A 244 -12.24 -3.31 17.87
C ASP A 244 -10.93 -3.26 17.06
N PRO A 245 -10.96 -2.80 15.80
CA PRO A 245 -9.77 -2.77 14.94
C PRO A 245 -8.57 -1.99 15.50
N CYS A 246 -8.81 -0.91 16.26
CA CYS A 246 -7.72 -0.14 16.85
C CYS A 246 -6.99 -0.96 17.92
N THR A 247 -7.77 -1.58 18.81
CA THR A 247 -7.23 -2.49 19.84
C THR A 247 -6.56 -3.71 19.19
N GLU A 248 -7.16 -4.31 18.16
CA GLU A 248 -6.57 -5.45 17.45
C GLU A 248 -5.17 -5.12 16.88
N ALA A 249 -5.06 -4.02 16.12
CA ALA A 249 -3.81 -3.61 15.51
C ALA A 249 -2.74 -3.37 16.59
N TYR A 250 -3.05 -2.55 17.59
CA TYR A 250 -2.11 -2.22 18.66
C TYR A 250 -1.69 -3.43 19.49
N THR A 251 -2.63 -4.26 19.94
CA THR A 251 -2.32 -5.48 20.71
C THR A 251 -1.50 -6.46 19.88
N THR A 252 -1.70 -6.53 18.57
CA THR A 252 -0.84 -7.35 17.69
C THR A 252 0.60 -6.85 17.69
N HIS A 253 0.84 -5.53 17.58
CA HIS A 253 2.19 -4.96 17.69
C HIS A 253 2.85 -5.33 19.03
N VAL A 254 2.14 -5.12 20.14
CA VAL A 254 2.68 -5.32 21.49
C VAL A 254 2.88 -6.79 21.85
N GLU A 255 1.92 -7.67 21.55
CA GLU A 255 1.98 -9.07 21.99
C GLU A 255 2.67 -9.99 20.97
N CYS A 256 2.57 -9.70 19.67
CA CYS A 256 3.06 -10.61 18.62
C CYS A 256 4.29 -10.10 17.88
N LEU A 257 4.47 -8.79 17.75
CA LEU A 257 5.56 -8.21 16.95
C LEU A 257 6.71 -7.65 17.80
N THR A 258 6.55 -7.55 19.12
CA THR A 258 7.61 -7.08 20.02
C THR A 258 8.88 -7.91 19.85
N GLY A 259 10.00 -7.23 19.58
CA GLY A 259 11.32 -7.85 19.38
C GLY A 259 11.53 -8.45 17.99
N LEU A 260 10.62 -8.21 17.05
CA LEU A 260 10.82 -8.46 15.62
C LEU A 260 11.21 -7.16 14.91
N GLY A 261 12.11 -7.24 13.93
CA GLY A 261 12.50 -6.10 13.10
C GLY A 261 13.17 -4.94 13.87
N GLU A 262 12.87 -3.70 13.46
CA GLU A 262 13.41 -2.49 14.11
C GLU A 262 12.67 -2.19 15.42
N ASN A 263 13.40 -2.26 16.53
CA ASN A 263 12.86 -1.92 17.85
C ASN A 263 12.35 -0.47 17.87
N GLY A 264 11.08 -0.30 18.22
CA GLY A 264 10.46 1.03 18.33
C GLY A 264 10.22 1.72 16.99
N TYR A 265 10.15 0.99 15.87
CA TYR A 265 9.88 1.56 14.55
C TYR A 265 8.65 2.48 14.55
N THR A 266 7.48 1.95 14.94
CA THR A 266 6.20 2.67 14.89
C THR A 266 6.19 3.85 15.86
N SER A 267 6.68 3.66 17.10
CA SER A 267 6.80 4.76 18.06
C SER A 267 7.75 5.85 17.58
N GLY A 268 8.85 5.49 16.91
CA GLY A 268 9.82 6.44 16.39
C GLY A 268 9.25 7.31 15.26
N ILE A 269 8.53 6.73 14.31
CA ILE A 269 7.86 7.51 13.25
C ILE A 269 6.74 8.40 13.82
N ILE A 270 6.03 7.94 14.86
CA ILE A 270 5.02 8.76 15.57
C ILE A 270 5.68 9.96 16.25
N THR A 271 6.80 9.76 16.94
CA THR A 271 7.54 10.84 17.61
C THR A 271 8.02 11.89 16.62
N HIS A 272 8.62 11.48 15.50
CA HIS A 272 9.06 12.42 14.47
C HIS A 272 7.88 13.13 13.78
N ALA A 273 6.80 12.42 13.49
CA ALA A 273 5.59 13.01 12.95
C ALA A 273 4.99 14.07 13.88
N ALA A 274 4.95 13.80 15.19
CA ALA A 274 4.46 14.74 16.19
C ALA A 274 5.35 16.01 16.29
N GLN A 275 6.67 15.86 16.19
CA GLN A 275 7.61 16.99 16.12
C GLN A 275 7.34 17.89 14.90
N ILE A 276 7.10 17.28 13.74
CA ILE A 276 6.74 18.01 12.51
C ILE A 276 5.38 18.69 12.67
N ALA A 277 4.38 17.99 13.21
CA ALA A 277 3.04 18.53 13.43
C ALA A 277 3.08 19.79 14.32
N LEU A 278 3.80 19.74 15.43
CA LEU A 278 3.97 20.89 16.34
C LEU A 278 4.68 22.08 15.68
N THR A 279 5.66 21.81 14.82
CA THR A 279 6.38 22.87 14.11
C THR A 279 5.47 23.58 13.09
N ASN A 280 4.51 22.85 12.53
CA ASN A 280 3.54 23.39 11.58
C ASN A 280 2.34 24.07 12.26
N LEU A 281 2.11 23.82 13.56
CA LEU A 281 1.05 24.49 14.31
C LEU A 281 1.33 25.99 14.39
N GLY A 282 0.38 26.80 13.90
CA GLY A 282 0.46 28.26 13.96
C GLY A 282 1.33 28.90 12.88
N VAL A 283 1.86 28.13 11.91
CA VAL A 283 2.50 28.71 10.72
C VAL A 283 1.39 29.21 9.78
N PRO A 284 1.21 30.54 9.61
CA PRO A 284 0.17 31.06 8.73
C PRO A 284 0.49 30.69 7.28
N CYS A 285 -0.55 30.42 6.49
CA CYS A 285 -0.39 30.36 5.04
C CYS A 285 0.03 31.75 4.57
N VAL A 286 1.23 31.87 4.01
CA VAL A 286 1.67 33.10 3.35
C VAL A 286 0.95 33.17 2.01
N HIS A 287 -0.15 33.94 1.95
CA HIS A 287 -0.73 34.33 0.68
C HIS A 287 0.12 35.48 0.12
N PRO A 288 0.64 35.38 -1.12
CA PRO A 288 1.17 36.55 -1.80
C PRO A 288 0.06 37.59 -1.85
N GLU A 289 0.27 38.75 -1.23
CA GLU A 289 -0.66 39.87 -1.37
C GLU A 289 -0.64 40.29 -2.85
N GLU A 290 -1.66 39.88 -3.61
CA GLU A 290 -2.00 40.58 -4.85
C GLU A 290 -2.46 42.00 -4.43
N PRO A 291 -1.87 43.07 -4.99
CA PRO A 291 -2.32 44.42 -4.69
C PRO A 291 -3.80 44.54 -5.07
N CYS A 292 -4.67 44.75 -4.08
CA CYS A 292 -6.05 45.15 -4.34
C CYS A 292 -6.02 46.35 -5.30
N PRO A 293 -6.65 46.28 -6.49
CA PRO A 293 -6.82 47.46 -7.31
C PRO A 293 -7.61 48.47 -6.49
N ILE A 294 -6.97 49.61 -6.23
CA ILE A 294 -7.53 50.75 -5.51
C ILE A 294 -8.92 51.02 -6.08
N CYS A 295 -9.96 50.84 -5.27
CA CYS A 295 -11.29 51.33 -5.61
C CYS A 295 -11.24 52.86 -5.48
N GLU A 296 -10.97 53.55 -6.58
CA GLU A 296 -11.25 54.99 -6.67
C GLU A 296 -12.76 55.22 -6.46
N PRO A 297 -13.16 56.25 -5.69
CA PRO A 297 -14.56 56.59 -5.50
C PRO A 297 -15.17 57.08 -6.82
N GLN A 298 -16.09 56.30 -7.37
CA GLN A 298 -16.88 56.66 -8.54
C GLN A 298 -17.74 57.91 -8.23
N HIS A 299 -17.54 58.98 -9.02
CA HIS A 299 -18.49 60.07 -9.15
C HIS A 299 -19.80 59.58 -9.77
N PRO A 300 -20.96 60.21 -9.48
CA PRO A 300 -22.26 59.75 -9.96
C PRO A 300 -22.37 59.87 -11.50
N PRO A 301 -23.08 58.93 -12.16
CA PRO A 301 -23.10 58.86 -13.61
C PRO A 301 -23.96 59.97 -14.21
N VAL A 302 -23.37 60.72 -15.15
CA VAL A 302 -24.10 61.50 -16.14
C VAL A 302 -24.51 60.54 -17.24
N HIS A 303 -25.82 60.39 -17.49
CA HIS A 303 -26.32 59.67 -18.66
C HIS A 303 -26.11 60.51 -19.93
N PRO A 304 -25.59 59.90 -21.00
CA PRO A 304 -26.16 60.17 -22.31
C PRO A 304 -26.35 58.92 -23.18
N VAL A 305 -27.58 58.82 -23.68
CA VAL A 305 -28.05 58.37 -25.01
C VAL A 305 -27.47 57.08 -25.59
N GLU A 306 -28.37 56.11 -25.72
CA GLU A 306 -28.26 54.80 -26.32
C GLU A 306 -28.00 54.84 -27.84
N PRO A 307 -26.93 54.21 -28.35
CA PRO A 307 -26.82 53.84 -29.75
C PRO A 307 -27.28 52.38 -29.95
N HIS A 308 -28.24 52.21 -30.85
CA HIS A 308 -28.66 50.92 -31.41
C HIS A 308 -27.48 50.12 -31.96
N TYR A 309 -27.34 48.86 -31.54
CA TYR A 309 -26.55 47.84 -32.23
C TYR A 309 -27.45 46.68 -32.68
N PRO A 310 -27.22 46.11 -33.88
CA PRO A 310 -28.04 45.03 -34.41
C PRO A 310 -27.76 43.70 -33.70
N GLU A 311 -28.83 42.91 -33.57
CA GLU A 311 -28.89 41.60 -32.94
C GLU A 311 -28.05 40.57 -33.71
N ILE A 312 -26.97 40.07 -33.10
CA ILE A 312 -26.19 38.94 -33.62
C ILE A 312 -26.72 37.66 -32.97
N THR A 313 -27.45 36.86 -33.74
CA THR A 313 -27.82 35.48 -33.38
C THR A 313 -26.57 34.58 -33.38
N TYR A 314 -26.22 34.04 -32.22
CA TYR A 314 -25.20 32.98 -32.11
C TYR A 314 -25.82 31.61 -32.42
N GLU A 315 -25.41 31.00 -33.53
CA GLU A 315 -25.61 29.58 -33.80
C GLU A 315 -24.65 28.72 -32.95
N LYS A 316 -25.19 27.63 -32.40
CA LYS A 316 -24.50 26.69 -31.50
C LYS A 316 -23.57 25.77 -32.33
N PRO A 317 -22.29 25.57 -31.96
CA PRO A 317 -21.40 24.69 -32.71
C PRO A 317 -21.87 23.22 -32.65
N HIS A 318 -22.04 22.62 -33.82
CA HIS A 318 -22.28 21.19 -34.01
C HIS A 318 -20.95 20.44 -34.00
N TYR A 319 -20.73 19.56 -33.02
CA TYR A 319 -19.61 18.61 -33.06
C TYR A 319 -20.05 17.30 -33.74
N PRO A 320 -19.40 16.87 -34.83
CA PRO A 320 -19.67 15.58 -35.45
C PRO A 320 -19.03 14.46 -34.62
N SER A 321 -19.86 13.46 -34.29
CA SER A 321 -19.47 12.22 -33.65
C SER A 321 -18.99 11.21 -34.71
N PRO A 322 -17.76 10.67 -34.65
CA PRO A 322 -17.36 9.59 -35.55
C PRO A 322 -17.79 8.24 -34.98
N LYS A 323 -18.86 7.67 -35.54
CA LYS A 323 -19.07 6.23 -35.56
C LYS A 323 -18.29 5.65 -36.74
N GLN A 324 -17.30 4.81 -36.48
CA GLN A 324 -16.89 3.78 -37.43
C GLN A 324 -16.84 2.42 -36.73
N SER A 325 -17.56 1.48 -37.35
CA SER A 325 -17.71 0.09 -37.00
C SER A 325 -16.42 -0.69 -37.20
N CYS A 326 -16.07 -1.56 -36.24
CA CYS A 326 -15.11 -2.63 -36.48
C CYS A 326 -15.84 -3.97 -36.32
N SER A 327 -16.03 -4.66 -37.45
CA SER A 327 -16.57 -6.00 -37.56
C SER A 327 -15.41 -6.99 -37.75
N ALA A 328 -14.99 -7.67 -36.68
CA ALA A 328 -14.25 -8.92 -36.74
C ALA A 328 -14.21 -9.59 -35.35
N CYS A 329 -14.25 -10.93 -35.35
CA CYS A 329 -14.22 -11.85 -34.20
C CYS A 329 -15.53 -12.07 -33.43
N GLY A 330 -16.44 -12.81 -34.07
CA GLY A 330 -17.38 -13.65 -33.33
C GLY A 330 -16.70 -14.95 -32.87
N LYS A 331 -16.79 -15.27 -31.58
CA LYS A 331 -17.07 -16.61 -31.03
C LYS A 331 -17.26 -16.54 -29.51
N LYS A 332 -18.27 -17.28 -29.06
CA LYS A 332 -18.85 -17.34 -27.71
C LYS A 332 -17.81 -17.75 -26.65
N TYR A 333 -17.73 -17.02 -25.54
CA TYR A 333 -17.23 -17.56 -24.28
C TYR A 333 -18.41 -17.87 -23.36
N GLN A 334 -18.51 -19.15 -23.01
CA GLN A 334 -19.48 -19.70 -22.08
C GLN A 334 -19.16 -19.26 -20.65
N HIS A 335 -20.20 -18.88 -19.91
CA HIS A 335 -20.17 -18.77 -18.46
C HIS A 335 -19.73 -20.11 -17.83
N ARG A 336 -18.81 -20.04 -16.86
CA ARG A 336 -18.73 -21.03 -15.77
C ARG A 336 -18.74 -20.30 -14.41
N PRO A 337 -19.33 -20.89 -13.36
CA PRO A 337 -19.83 -20.17 -12.19
C PRO A 337 -18.79 -20.03 -11.07
N ALA A 338 -19.03 -18.99 -10.26
CA ALA A 338 -18.44 -18.78 -8.95
C ALA A 338 -18.74 -19.95 -8.00
N CYS A 339 -17.74 -20.36 -7.22
CA CYS A 339 -17.92 -21.27 -6.10
C CYS A 339 -18.70 -20.56 -4.97
N GLY A 340 -19.83 -21.14 -4.57
CA GLY A 340 -20.72 -20.61 -3.54
C GLY A 340 -20.24 -20.88 -2.12
N CYS A 341 -20.45 -19.90 -1.24
CA CYS A 341 -20.38 -20.06 0.21
C CYS A 341 -21.80 -20.23 0.74
N ALA A 342 -22.05 -21.33 1.46
CA ALA A 342 -23.29 -21.55 2.20
C ALA A 342 -23.31 -20.71 3.48
N GLU A 343 -24.44 -20.05 3.74
CA GLU A 343 -24.69 -19.24 4.94
C GLU A 343 -24.78 -20.11 6.21
N ARG A 344 -24.23 -19.60 7.32
CA ARG A 344 -24.52 -20.10 8.68
C ARG A 344 -25.24 -19.03 9.51
N PRO A 345 -26.14 -19.46 10.42
CA PRO A 345 -27.00 -18.55 11.17
C PRO A 345 -26.26 -17.80 12.28
N LYS A 346 -26.72 -16.56 12.53
CA LYS A 346 -26.21 -15.60 13.52
C LYS A 346 -26.49 -16.07 14.95
N SER A 347 -25.49 -16.01 15.83
CA SER A 347 -25.66 -16.07 17.29
C SER A 347 -25.22 -14.75 17.95
N PRO A 348 -25.71 -14.41 19.16
CA PRO A 348 -25.50 -13.10 19.77
C PRO A 348 -24.08 -12.91 20.31
N GLU A 349 -23.62 -11.66 20.28
CA GLU A 349 -22.31 -11.19 20.74
C GLU A 349 -22.06 -11.44 22.24
N PRO A 350 -20.87 -11.92 22.64
CA PRO A 350 -20.40 -11.82 24.02
C PRO A 350 -19.48 -10.60 24.21
N VAL A 351 -19.71 -9.88 25.31
CA VAL A 351 -18.89 -8.77 25.80
C VAL A 351 -17.50 -9.27 26.22
N CYS A 352 -16.44 -8.71 25.62
CA CYS A 352 -15.04 -9.07 25.89
C CYS A 352 -14.57 -8.53 27.26
N SER A 353 -14.18 -9.43 28.17
CA SER A 353 -13.84 -9.11 29.57
C SER A 353 -12.35 -9.37 29.91
N ARG A 354 -11.44 -9.38 28.93
CA ARG A 354 -10.04 -9.85 29.15
C ARG A 354 -8.89 -8.96 28.66
N CYS A 355 -9.10 -7.67 28.41
CA CYS A 355 -8.02 -6.78 27.93
C CYS A 355 -7.12 -6.12 29.00
N HIS A 356 -6.86 -6.78 30.14
CA HIS A 356 -5.90 -6.27 31.13
C HIS A 356 -5.05 -7.39 31.73
N LYS A 357 -3.91 -7.74 31.09
CA LYS A 357 -2.73 -8.28 31.77
C LYS A 357 -1.44 -7.85 31.07
N THR A 358 -0.51 -7.32 31.84
CA THR A 358 0.86 -6.94 31.48
C THR A 358 1.73 -8.16 31.11
N PRO A 359 2.72 -8.02 30.21
CA PRO A 359 3.53 -9.15 29.75
C PRO A 359 4.68 -9.51 30.71
N VAL A 360 4.87 -10.82 30.88
CA VAL A 360 6.04 -11.44 31.51
C VAL A 360 7.09 -11.70 30.43
N TYR A 361 8.29 -11.12 30.60
CA TYR A 361 9.45 -11.32 29.73
C TYR A 361 9.91 -12.78 29.72
N ASN A 362 10.12 -13.36 28.52
CA ASN A 362 10.89 -14.59 28.34
C ASN A 362 12.04 -14.38 27.35
N LYS A 363 13.23 -14.87 27.74
CA LYS A 363 14.49 -14.84 26.97
C LYS A 363 14.46 -15.79 25.76
N PRO A 364 15.23 -15.49 24.70
CA PRO A 364 15.31 -16.33 23.51
C PRO A 364 16.20 -17.55 23.72
N SER A 365 15.82 -18.67 23.11
CA SER A 365 16.65 -19.86 22.92
C SER A 365 16.67 -20.29 21.45
N ASN A 366 17.70 -21.06 21.11
CA ASN A 366 18.36 -21.22 19.81
C ASN A 366 17.51 -21.61 18.58
N THR A 367 18.08 -21.17 17.45
CA THR A 367 17.95 -21.58 16.05
C THR A 367 17.36 -22.96 15.75
N GLY A 368 16.39 -22.99 14.84
CA GLY A 368 15.89 -24.19 14.17
C GLY A 368 15.25 -23.83 12.83
N TYR A 369 15.70 -24.49 11.76
CA TYR A 369 15.17 -24.42 10.39
C TYR A 369 13.67 -24.72 10.36
N ILE A 370 12.89 -23.90 9.65
CA ILE A 370 11.45 -24.14 9.43
C ILE A 370 11.19 -24.16 7.92
N ASN A 371 10.70 -25.31 7.45
CA ASN A 371 10.24 -25.53 6.08
C ASN A 371 9.04 -24.62 5.74
N PHE A 372 9.14 -23.97 4.59
CA PHE A 372 8.11 -23.09 4.04
C PHE A 372 6.98 -23.92 3.39
N TYR A 373 5.73 -23.54 3.69
CA TYR A 373 4.48 -23.96 3.04
C TYR A 373 4.07 -25.45 3.14
N LYS A 374 3.24 -25.74 4.14
CA LYS A 374 2.06 -26.61 3.96
C LYS A 374 0.82 -25.85 4.48
N PRO A 375 -0.35 -26.02 3.82
CA PRO A 375 -1.56 -25.23 4.08
C PRO A 375 -2.06 -25.34 5.53
#